data_AF-A7EJH1-F1
#
_entry.id   AF-A7EJH1-F1
#
_cell.length_a   1.000
_cell.length_b   1.000
_cell.length_c   1.000
_cell.angle_alpha   90.00
_cell.angle_beta   90.00
_cell.angle_gamma   90.00
#
_symmetry.space_group_name_H-M   'P 1'
#
loop_
_entity.id
_entity.type
_entity.pdbx_description
1 polymer ?
#
loop_
_entity_poly.entity_id
_entity_poly.type
_entity_poly.pdbx_seq_one_letter_code
_entity_poly.pdbx_strand_id
1 'polypeptide(L)'
;MTTDLRKRKEQLRLARLVEARGFEMPSCSLCDRQERKCIVSSTDSSRCAECIRQGKKCDVRGPSESDWDSLDRQKARLEQEEEEAMAKILRLRKQKRLLLERESDMLRRGLRTLDELVEVEEKERLENERMEREREQADTGPLVPAAASSNVLDNFDPSSFLSPSDPFSFQNSSGTFWGDPDSVGEMPSTSQGS
;
A
#
# COMPACT_ATOMS: atom_id res chain seq x y z
N MET A 1 16.44 -49.23 -11.21
CA MET A 1 15.76 -50.08 -10.20
C MET A 1 16.73 -50.87 -9.30
N THR A 2 17.95 -51.21 -9.73
CA THR A 2 18.91 -52.00 -8.94
C THR A 2 19.60 -51.23 -7.80
N THR A 3 19.73 -49.91 -7.94
CA THR A 3 20.36 -49.00 -6.95
C THR A 3 19.56 -48.89 -5.66
N ASP A 4 18.23 -48.87 -5.74
CA ASP A 4 17.34 -48.72 -4.58
C ASP A 4 17.31 -49.99 -3.71
N LEU A 5 17.37 -51.16 -4.36
CA LEU A 5 17.51 -52.44 -3.67
C LEU A 5 18.88 -52.58 -2.97
N ARG A 6 19.96 -52.08 -3.60
CA ARG A 6 21.29 -52.05 -2.98
C ARG A 6 21.29 -51.18 -1.72
N LYS A 7 20.77 -49.96 -1.84
CA LYS A 7 20.64 -49.01 -0.73
C LYS A 7 19.82 -49.59 0.43
N ARG A 8 18.69 -50.25 0.12
CA ARG A 8 17.85 -50.90 1.16
C ARG A 8 18.56 -52.05 1.87
N LYS A 9 19.32 -52.87 1.14
CA LYS A 9 20.14 -53.95 1.73
C LYS A 9 21.23 -53.39 2.65
N GLU A 10 21.91 -52.33 2.23
CA GLU A 10 22.93 -51.64 3.04
C GLU A 10 22.32 -51.03 4.31
N GLN A 11 21.15 -50.38 4.21
CA GLN A 11 20.42 -49.85 5.37
C GLN A 11 20.06 -50.95 6.37
N LEU A 12 19.52 -52.08 5.90
CA LEU A 12 19.19 -53.20 6.78
C LEU A 12 20.43 -53.81 7.44
N ARG A 13 21.54 -53.90 6.71
CA ARG A 13 22.82 -54.36 7.26
C ARG A 13 23.33 -53.43 8.36
N LEU A 14 23.28 -52.12 8.13
CA LEU A 14 23.69 -51.12 9.11
C LEU A 14 22.80 -51.17 10.36
N ALA A 15 21.48 -51.25 10.20
CA ALA A 15 20.55 -51.37 11.31
C ALA A 15 20.87 -52.58 12.21
N ARG A 16 21.11 -53.75 11.62
CA ARG A 16 21.50 -54.96 12.39
C ARG A 16 22.81 -54.79 13.14
N LEU A 17 23.78 -54.10 12.54
CA LEU A 17 25.07 -53.85 13.19
C LEU A 17 24.91 -52.91 14.39
N VAL A 18 24.09 -51.87 14.25
CA VAL A 18 23.73 -50.95 15.33
C VAL A 18 22.98 -51.67 16.45
N GLU A 19 22.10 -52.62 16.14
CA GLU A 19 21.42 -53.40 17.19
C GLU A 19 22.34 -54.35 17.95
N ALA A 20 23.30 -54.96 17.25
CA ALA A 20 24.22 -55.91 17.86
C ALA A 20 25.25 -55.25 18.77
N ARG A 21 25.65 -54.00 18.48
CA ARG A 21 26.71 -53.28 19.19
C ARG A 21 26.23 -52.05 19.96
N GLY A 22 24.99 -51.64 19.74
CA GLY A 22 24.42 -50.44 20.34
C GLY A 22 23.88 -50.69 21.74
N PHE A 23 23.47 -49.60 22.37
CA PHE A 23 22.86 -49.59 23.69
C PHE A 23 21.50 -48.89 23.64
N GLU A 24 20.66 -49.21 24.63
CA GLU A 24 19.33 -48.60 24.78
C GLU A 24 19.48 -47.15 25.24
N MET A 25 18.91 -46.24 24.46
CA MET A 25 18.80 -44.81 24.74
C MET A 25 17.34 -44.45 24.99
N PRO A 26 17.06 -43.29 25.60
CA PRO A 26 15.72 -42.73 25.62
C PRO A 26 15.08 -42.72 24.22
N SER A 27 13.78 -42.97 24.18
CA SER A 27 13.00 -43.04 22.94
C SER A 27 13.15 -41.77 22.12
N CYS A 28 13.59 -41.89 20.87
CA CYS A 28 13.48 -40.79 19.91
C CYS A 28 12.00 -40.58 19.52
N SER A 29 11.63 -39.43 18.93
CA SER A 29 10.21 -39.11 18.68
C SER A 29 9.47 -40.14 17.83
N LEU A 30 10.19 -40.81 16.92
CA LEU A 30 9.64 -41.90 16.11
C LEU A 30 9.49 -43.20 16.91
N CYS A 31 10.50 -43.56 17.69
CA CYS A 31 10.46 -44.77 18.53
C CYS A 31 9.41 -44.66 19.63
N ASP A 32 9.22 -43.47 20.19
CA ASP A 32 8.22 -43.18 21.20
C ASP A 32 6.80 -43.40 20.66
N ARG A 33 6.49 -42.85 19.48
CA ARG A 33 5.20 -43.04 18.80
C ARG A 33 4.90 -44.49 18.39
N GLN A 34 5.93 -45.31 18.23
CA GLN A 34 5.81 -46.70 17.78
C GLN A 34 6.00 -47.70 18.93
N GLU A 35 6.21 -47.22 20.16
CA GLU A 35 6.49 -48.03 21.35
C GLU A 35 7.64 -49.03 21.11
N ARG A 36 8.69 -48.57 20.43
CA ARG A 36 9.90 -49.37 20.15
C ARG A 36 11.07 -48.89 20.98
N LYS A 37 11.96 -49.82 21.32
CA LYS A 37 13.23 -49.49 21.97
C LYS A 37 14.15 -48.73 21.01
N CYS A 38 14.76 -47.65 21.50
CA CYS A 38 15.69 -46.85 20.73
C CYS A 38 17.12 -47.37 20.97
N ILE A 39 17.66 -48.11 20.00
CA ILE A 39 19.03 -48.65 20.09
C ILE A 39 19.95 -47.84 19.18
N VAL A 40 21.02 -47.27 19.76
CA VAL A 40 21.98 -46.41 19.05
C VAL A 40 23.40 -46.93 19.26
N SER A 41 24.23 -46.85 18.22
CA SER A 41 25.68 -47.07 18.34
C SER A 41 26.35 -45.72 18.53
N SER A 42 27.30 -45.63 19.48
CA SER A 42 27.96 -44.35 19.77
C SER A 42 28.81 -43.86 18.60
N THR A 43 29.47 -44.78 17.88
CA THR A 43 30.48 -44.52 16.85
C THR A 43 29.93 -44.64 15.43
N ASP A 44 29.03 -45.59 15.19
CA ASP A 44 28.74 -46.04 13.82
C ASP A 44 27.61 -45.24 13.16
N SER A 45 26.78 -44.57 13.95
CA SER A 45 25.61 -43.85 13.45
C SER A 45 25.11 -42.79 14.43
N SER A 46 24.67 -41.65 13.89
CA SER A 46 23.90 -40.66 14.65
C SER A 46 22.43 -41.06 14.85
N ARG A 47 21.94 -42.07 14.12
CA ARG A 47 20.56 -42.55 14.10
C ARG A 47 20.41 -43.91 14.80
N CYS A 48 19.25 -44.14 15.40
CA CYS A 48 18.90 -45.44 15.98
C CYS A 48 18.58 -46.50 14.91
N ALA A 49 18.65 -47.78 15.29
CA ALA A 49 18.41 -48.90 14.41
C ALA A 49 17.06 -48.85 13.68
N GLU A 50 15.98 -48.52 14.38
CA GLU A 50 14.63 -48.49 13.81
C GLU A 50 14.48 -47.35 12.79
N CYS A 51 14.99 -46.15 13.12
CA CYS A 51 15.01 -45.04 12.18
C CYS A 51 15.85 -45.33 10.93
N ILE A 52 16.95 -46.10 11.06
CA ILE A 52 17.75 -46.55 9.91
C ILE A 52 16.93 -47.47 9.02
N ARG A 53 16.23 -48.46 9.59
CA ARG A 53 15.35 -49.38 8.81
C ARG A 53 14.28 -48.65 8.03
N GLN A 54 13.67 -47.64 8.65
CA GLN A 54 12.59 -46.86 8.04
C GLN A 54 13.10 -45.76 7.10
N GLY A 55 14.42 -45.52 7.06
CA GLY A 55 15.00 -44.44 6.27
C GLY A 55 14.59 -43.04 6.74
N LYS A 56 14.12 -42.88 7.98
CA LYS A 56 13.66 -41.61 8.55
C LYS A 56 14.73 -40.94 9.41
N LYS A 57 14.67 -39.61 9.52
CA LYS A 57 15.53 -38.83 10.43
C LYS A 57 15.29 -39.31 11.87
N CYS A 58 16.35 -39.33 12.67
CA CYS A 58 16.32 -39.72 14.07
C CYS A 58 16.82 -38.52 14.88
N ASP A 59 16.08 -38.16 15.93
CA ASP A 59 16.34 -37.05 16.84
C ASP A 59 16.83 -37.53 18.21
N VAL A 60 17.32 -38.77 18.31
CA VAL A 60 17.79 -39.38 19.58
C VAL A 60 18.92 -38.59 20.26
N ARG A 61 19.71 -37.82 19.50
CA ARG A 61 20.79 -36.97 20.03
C ARG A 61 20.36 -35.50 20.23
N GLY A 62 19.08 -35.20 20.01
CA GLY A 62 18.56 -33.84 20.01
C GLY A 62 18.95 -33.03 18.77
N PRO A 63 18.50 -31.76 18.70
CA PRO A 63 18.91 -30.82 17.67
C PRO A 63 20.41 -30.52 17.75
N SER A 64 21.05 -30.34 16.60
CA SER A 64 22.46 -29.94 16.53
C SER A 64 22.64 -28.46 16.81
N GLU A 65 23.85 -28.04 17.22
CA GLU A 65 24.19 -26.60 17.35
C GLU A 65 23.90 -25.83 16.05
N SER A 66 24.18 -26.42 14.89
CA SER A 66 23.85 -25.81 13.60
C SER A 66 22.35 -25.64 13.35
N ASP A 67 21.50 -26.49 13.93
CA ASP A 67 20.04 -26.34 13.85
C ASP A 67 19.61 -25.13 14.69
N TRP A 68 20.19 -24.94 15.88
CA TRP A 68 19.95 -23.75 16.71
C TRP A 68 20.41 -22.47 16.04
N ASP A 69 21.64 -22.44 15.50
CA ASP A 69 22.14 -21.29 14.75
C ASP A 69 21.25 -20.94 13.55
N SER A 70 20.70 -21.97 12.88
CA SER A 70 19.78 -21.77 11.77
C SER A 70 18.47 -21.15 12.23
N LEU A 71 17.94 -21.58 13.37
CA LEU A 71 16.73 -20.99 13.97
C LEU A 71 16.98 -19.55 14.38
N ASP A 72 18.11 -19.23 15.01
CA ASP A 72 18.45 -17.88 15.42
C ASP A 72 18.58 -16.94 14.22
N ARG A 73 19.24 -17.39 13.15
CA ARG A 73 19.31 -16.63 11.89
C ARG A 73 17.93 -16.38 11.29
N GLN A 74 17.04 -17.37 11.31
CA GLN A 74 15.68 -17.21 10.82
C GLN A 74 14.87 -16.24 11.69
N LYS A 75 15.03 -16.31 13.01
CA LYS A 75 14.37 -15.40 13.95
C LYS A 75 14.83 -13.96 13.74
N ALA A 76 16.15 -13.74 13.68
CA ALA A 76 16.72 -12.41 13.44
C ALA A 76 16.25 -11.82 12.11
N ARG A 77 16.16 -12.65 11.06
CA ARG A 77 15.62 -12.22 9.77
C ARG A 77 14.15 -11.79 9.89
N LEU A 78 13.31 -12.56 10.58
CA LEU A 78 11.90 -12.22 10.77
C LEU A 78 11.73 -10.95 11.59
N GLU A 79 12.53 -10.77 12.65
CA GLU A 79 12.52 -9.55 13.46
C GLU A 79 12.87 -8.32 12.62
N GLN A 80 13.85 -8.43 11.73
CA GLN A 80 14.19 -7.34 10.80
C GLN A 80 13.04 -7.04 9.83
N GLU A 81 12.45 -8.08 9.22
CA GLU A 81 11.31 -7.92 8.30
C GLU A 81 10.10 -7.29 9.02
N GLU A 82 9.88 -7.63 10.30
CA GLU A 82 8.84 -7.03 11.14
C GLU A 82 9.11 -5.54 11.41
N GLU A 83 10.34 -5.19 11.76
CA GLU A 83 10.74 -3.79 12.00
C GLU A 83 10.55 -2.92 10.75
N GLU A 84 10.98 -3.41 9.59
CA GLU A 84 10.81 -2.73 8.30
C GLU A 84 9.31 -2.53 7.97
N ALA A 85 8.49 -3.56 8.19
CA ALA A 85 7.05 -3.48 8.00
C ALA A 85 6.39 -2.47 8.96
N MET A 86 6.79 -2.45 10.23
CA MET A 86 6.31 -1.49 11.22
C MET A 86 6.68 -0.05 10.83
N ALA A 87 7.91 0.19 10.39
CA ALA A 87 8.33 1.50 9.90
C ALA A 87 7.45 1.98 8.72
N LYS A 88 7.14 1.08 7.78
CA LYS A 88 6.24 1.36 6.66
C LYS A 88 4.82 1.69 7.14
N ILE A 89 4.28 0.92 8.08
CA ILE A 89 2.95 1.17 8.67
C ILE A 89 2.91 2.54 9.34
N LEU A 90 3.93 2.91 10.11
CA LEU A 90 4.01 4.22 10.77
C LEU A 90 4.04 5.36 9.76
N ARG A 91 4.82 5.22 8.69
CA ARG A 91 4.85 6.19 7.58
C ARG A 91 3.48 6.36 6.93
N LEU A 92 2.82 5.25 6.60
CA LEU A 92 1.48 5.27 5.98
C LEU A 92 0.45 5.92 6.91
N ARG A 93 0.49 5.63 8.22
CA ARG A 93 -0.38 6.27 9.22
C ARG A 93 -0.14 7.78 9.29
N LYS A 94 1.11 8.23 9.21
CA LYS A 94 1.43 9.67 9.16
C LYS A 94 0.85 10.32 7.90
N GLN A 95 1.02 9.69 6.73
CA GLN A 95 0.46 10.19 5.47
C GLN A 95 -1.07 10.27 5.52
N LYS A 96 -1.73 9.21 6.02
CA LYS A 96 -3.20 9.21 6.19
C LYS A 96 -3.67 10.35 7.08
N ARG A 97 -2.99 10.63 8.20
CA ARG A 97 -3.34 11.76 9.08
C ARG A 97 -3.23 13.11 8.36
N LEU A 98 -2.16 13.33 7.60
CA LEU A 98 -1.98 14.57 6.84
C LEU A 98 -3.06 14.76 5.76
N LEU A 99 -3.47 13.67 5.11
CA LEU A 99 -4.56 13.72 4.13
C LEU A 99 -5.89 14.08 4.79
N LEU A 100 -6.21 13.49 5.94
CA LEU A 100 -7.43 13.80 6.69
C LEU A 100 -7.45 15.24 7.20
N GLU A 101 -6.30 15.75 7.65
CA GLU A 101 -6.17 17.15 8.07
C GLU A 101 -6.41 18.09 6.88
N ARG A 102 -5.78 17.81 5.73
CA ARG A 102 -5.99 18.58 4.51
C ARG A 102 -7.44 18.53 4.03
N GLU A 103 -8.08 17.36 4.10
CA GLU A 103 -9.50 17.18 3.77
C GLU A 103 -10.38 18.04 4.68
N SER A 104 -10.16 17.99 5.99
CA SER A 104 -10.89 18.81 6.96
C SER A 104 -10.72 20.31 6.71
N ASP A 105 -9.50 20.75 6.38
CA ASP A 105 -9.24 22.15 6.04
C ASP A 105 -9.92 22.60 4.75
N MET A 106 -9.94 21.74 3.73
CA MET A 106 -10.64 22.01 2.49
C MET A 106 -12.15 22.13 2.71
N LEU A 107 -12.74 21.21 3.49
CA LEU A 107 -14.15 21.27 3.86
C LEU A 107 -14.46 22.55 4.66
N ARG A 108 -13.62 22.89 5.63
CA ARG A 108 -13.79 24.10 6.45
C ARG A 108 -13.76 25.37 5.59
N ARG A 109 -12.85 25.47 4.62
CA ARG A 109 -12.78 26.62 3.71
C ARG A 109 -13.99 26.66 2.76
N GLY A 110 -14.36 25.51 2.19
CA GLY A 110 -15.51 25.40 1.29
C GLY A 110 -16.83 25.79 1.97
N LEU A 111 -17.05 25.35 3.21
CA LEU A 111 -18.24 25.72 3.98
C LEU A 111 -18.30 27.21 4.30
N ARG A 112 -17.18 27.83 4.71
CA ARG A 112 -17.13 29.29 4.93
C ARG A 112 -17.49 30.08 3.67
N THR A 113 -16.97 29.66 2.52
CA THR A 113 -17.29 30.32 1.24
C THR A 113 -18.78 30.20 0.89
N LEU A 114 -19.41 29.07 1.22
CA LEU A 114 -20.86 28.91 1.03
C LEU A 114 -21.66 29.80 1.97
N ASP A 115 -21.28 29.85 3.25
CA ASP A 115 -21.95 30.71 4.24
C ASP A 115 -21.86 32.19 3.83
N GLU A 116 -20.68 32.65 3.39
CA GLU A 116 -20.48 34.03 2.88
C GLU A 116 -21.36 34.34 1.66
N LEU A 117 -21.54 33.39 0.74
CA LEU A 117 -22.39 33.59 -0.44
C LEU A 117 -23.87 33.71 -0.06
N VAL A 118 -24.34 32.89 0.89
CA VAL A 118 -25.72 32.97 1.38
C VAL A 118 -25.99 34.31 2.05
N GLU A 119 -25.06 34.81 2.87
CA GLU A 119 -25.19 36.13 3.50
C GLU A 119 -25.27 37.27 2.47
N VAL A 120 -24.48 37.21 1.39
CA VAL A 120 -24.54 38.20 0.31
C VAL A 120 -25.87 38.12 -0.45
N GLU A 121 -26.31 36.92 -0.82
CA GLU A 121 -27.59 36.72 -1.52
C GLU A 121 -28.78 37.22 -0.69
N GLU A 122 -28.80 36.90 0.61
CA GLU A 122 -29.84 37.41 1.52
C GLU A 122 -29.83 38.94 1.62
N LYS A 123 -28.64 39.55 1.68
CA LYS A 123 -28.51 41.01 1.71
C LYS A 123 -29.00 41.65 0.41
N GLU A 124 -28.65 41.09 -0.74
CA GLU A 124 -29.13 41.56 -2.05
C GLU A 124 -30.65 41.44 -2.16
N ARG A 125 -31.23 40.32 -1.70
CA ARG A 125 -32.69 40.16 -1.64
C ARG A 125 -33.36 41.24 -0.79
N LEU A 126 -32.82 41.49 0.41
CA LEU A 126 -33.34 42.52 1.31
C LEU A 126 -33.20 43.94 0.72
N GLU A 127 -32.10 44.22 0.02
CA GLU A 127 -31.88 45.51 -0.65
C GLU A 127 -32.84 45.68 -1.83
N ASN A 128 -33.02 44.65 -2.66
CA ASN A 128 -33.96 44.68 -3.78
C ASN A 128 -35.41 44.86 -3.30
N GLU A 129 -35.82 44.18 -2.23
CA GLU A 129 -37.14 44.38 -1.60
C GLU A 129 -37.33 45.80 -1.06
N ARG A 130 -36.26 46.45 -0.54
CA ARG A 130 -36.32 47.86 -0.11
C ARG A 130 -36.49 48.79 -1.31
N MET A 131 -35.68 48.60 -2.35
CA MET A 131 -35.74 49.39 -3.57
C MET A 131 -37.10 49.26 -4.28
N GLU A 132 -37.69 48.07 -4.27
CA GLU A 132 -39.03 47.82 -4.84
C GLU A 132 -40.12 48.57 -4.06
N ARG A 133 -40.12 48.50 -2.73
CA ARG A 133 -41.08 49.25 -1.89
C ARG A 133 -40.93 50.77 -2.04
N GLU A 134 -39.71 51.27 -2.21
CA GLU A 134 -39.45 52.69 -2.49
C GLU A 134 -39.98 53.10 -3.87
N ARG A 135 -39.85 52.25 -4.89
CA ARG A 135 -40.41 52.48 -6.23
C ARG A 135 -41.95 52.47 -6.22
N GLU A 136 -42.57 51.53 -5.50
CA GLU A 136 -44.03 51.47 -5.35
C GLU A 136 -44.60 52.70 -4.62
N GLN A 137 -43.86 53.25 -3.64
CA GLN A 137 -44.21 54.50 -2.96
C GLN A 137 -43.99 55.74 -3.85
N ALA A 138 -43.03 55.70 -4.77
CA ALA A 138 -42.81 56.75 -5.76
C ALA A 138 -43.86 56.75 -6.89
N ASP A 139 -44.46 55.60 -7.19
CA ASP A 139 -45.49 55.42 -8.23
C ASP A 139 -46.91 55.80 -7.76
N THR A 140 -47.07 56.26 -6.51
CA THR A 140 -48.34 56.83 -5.98
C THR A 140 -48.44 58.36 -6.13
N GLY A 141 -47.66 58.97 -7.04
CA GLY A 141 -47.79 60.37 -7.48
C GLY A 141 -48.69 60.52 -8.74
N PRO A 142 -49.42 61.64 -8.93
CA PRO A 142 -50.54 61.70 -9.86
C PRO A 142 -50.17 61.58 -11.35
N LEU A 143 -50.99 60.81 -12.08
CA LEU A 143 -51.03 60.67 -13.55
C LEU A 143 -51.00 62.03 -14.28
N VAL A 144 -50.01 62.23 -15.15
CA VAL A 144 -50.10 63.16 -16.28
C VAL A 144 -49.36 62.57 -17.49
N PRO A 145 -49.97 62.48 -18.68
CA PRO A 145 -49.32 61.93 -19.87
C PRO A 145 -48.66 63.07 -20.67
N ALA A 146 -47.40 62.92 -21.07
CA ALA A 146 -46.90 63.58 -22.27
C ALA A 146 -45.49 63.15 -22.67
N ALA A 147 -45.36 62.99 -23.98
CA ALA A 147 -44.20 63.27 -24.80
C ALA A 147 -43.04 62.26 -24.79
N ALA A 148 -43.11 61.42 -25.82
CA ALA A 148 -41.98 60.77 -26.45
C ALA A 148 -40.74 61.67 -26.53
N SER A 149 -39.63 61.18 -26.00
CA SER A 149 -38.30 61.61 -26.42
C SER A 149 -37.42 60.38 -26.58
N SER A 150 -37.13 60.13 -27.85
CA SER A 150 -36.10 59.24 -28.39
C SER A 150 -34.82 59.31 -27.57
N ASN A 151 -34.30 58.17 -27.13
CA ASN A 151 -32.85 57.96 -27.06
C ASN A 151 -32.51 56.51 -27.42
N VAL A 152 -31.81 56.45 -28.54
CA VAL A 152 -31.05 55.36 -29.12
C VAL A 152 -30.22 54.64 -28.06
N LEU A 153 -30.52 53.37 -27.78
CA LEU A 153 -29.56 52.36 -27.31
C LEU A 153 -30.16 50.94 -27.29
N ASP A 154 -31.00 50.60 -28.26
CA ASP A 154 -31.35 49.20 -28.54
C ASP A 154 -30.49 48.69 -29.69
N ASN A 155 -29.33 48.11 -29.36
CA ASN A 155 -28.79 47.00 -30.16
C ASN A 155 -27.70 46.23 -29.39
N PHE A 156 -28.10 45.50 -28.34
CA PHE A 156 -27.29 44.38 -27.85
C PHE A 156 -27.99 43.09 -28.25
N ASP A 157 -27.53 42.49 -29.34
CA ASP A 157 -28.02 41.22 -29.87
C ASP A 157 -27.22 40.05 -29.24
N PRO A 158 -27.82 39.21 -28.37
CA PRO A 158 -27.12 38.12 -27.69
C PRO A 158 -26.79 36.93 -28.59
N SER A 159 -27.19 36.95 -29.87
CA SER A 159 -27.04 35.81 -30.77
C SER A 159 -25.72 35.76 -31.55
N SER A 160 -24.80 36.70 -31.30
CA SER A 160 -23.45 36.71 -31.90
C SER A 160 -22.46 35.74 -31.24
N PHE A 161 -22.85 35.01 -30.19
CA PHE A 161 -21.99 34.03 -29.52
C PHE A 161 -22.09 32.59 -30.06
N LEU A 162 -22.92 32.35 -31.07
CA LEU A 162 -23.13 31.02 -31.64
C LEU A 162 -23.00 31.04 -33.17
N SER A 163 -21.77 31.11 -33.67
CA SER A 163 -21.39 30.34 -34.86
C SER A 163 -19.90 30.01 -34.93
N PRO A 164 -19.54 28.87 -35.54
CA PRO A 164 -18.36 28.07 -35.21
C PRO A 164 -17.37 28.02 -36.38
N SER A 165 -16.30 28.81 -36.32
CA SER A 165 -15.05 28.74 -37.12
C SER A 165 -14.23 29.97 -36.69
N ASP A 166 -12.98 29.93 -36.22
CA ASP A 166 -11.83 29.26 -36.82
C ASP A 166 -10.61 29.33 -35.85
N PRO A 167 -9.46 28.72 -36.18
CA PRO A 167 -8.61 27.99 -35.25
C PRO A 167 -7.54 28.87 -34.61
N PHE A 168 -7.67 29.13 -33.32
CA PHE A 168 -6.47 29.39 -32.52
C PHE A 168 -6.04 28.08 -31.88
N SER A 169 -5.05 27.48 -32.52
CA SER A 169 -4.29 26.36 -32.03
C SER A 169 -3.74 26.69 -30.64
N PHE A 170 -4.45 26.26 -29.60
CA PHE A 170 -3.77 25.85 -28.39
C PHE A 170 -2.93 24.66 -28.82
N GLN A 171 -1.64 24.91 -29.05
CA GLN A 171 -0.66 23.85 -28.98
C GLN A 171 -0.92 23.16 -27.65
N ASN A 172 -1.48 21.95 -27.74
CA ASN A 172 -1.44 20.97 -26.69
C ASN A 172 0.04 20.66 -26.47
N SER A 173 0.71 21.55 -25.75
CA SER A 173 1.89 21.21 -25.00
C SER A 173 1.32 20.38 -23.87
N SER A 174 1.19 19.08 -24.13
CA SER A 174 1.18 18.05 -23.11
C SER A 174 2.49 18.16 -22.33
N GLY A 175 2.55 19.19 -21.49
CA GLY A 175 3.56 19.38 -20.46
C GLY A 175 3.13 18.50 -19.31
N THR A 176 3.70 17.31 -19.29
CA THR A 176 3.68 16.36 -18.18
C THR A 176 4.07 17.10 -16.89
N PHE A 177 3.07 17.62 -16.16
CA PHE A 177 3.27 18.35 -14.90
C PHE A 177 3.49 17.39 -13.71
N TRP A 178 3.32 16.09 -13.92
CA TRP A 178 3.73 15.08 -12.95
C TRP A 178 5.10 14.56 -13.35
N GLY A 179 6.14 15.11 -12.74
CA GLY A 179 7.48 14.53 -12.82
C GLY A 179 7.46 13.11 -12.25
N ASP A 180 7.95 12.16 -13.04
CA ASP A 180 8.27 10.82 -12.58
C ASP A 180 9.33 10.89 -11.46
N PRO A 181 9.12 10.21 -10.31
CA PRO A 181 10.13 10.16 -9.25
C PRO A 181 11.34 9.27 -9.56
N ASP A 182 11.43 8.67 -10.76
CA ASP A 182 12.51 7.76 -11.15
C ASP A 182 13.39 8.26 -12.33
N SER A 183 13.35 9.56 -12.66
CA SER A 183 14.32 10.12 -13.62
C SER A 183 15.68 10.31 -12.93
N VAL A 184 16.41 9.20 -12.83
CA VAL A 184 17.84 9.17 -12.53
C VAL A 184 18.57 10.00 -13.58
N GLY A 185 19.03 11.19 -13.17
CA GLY A 185 19.91 12.00 -14.00
C GLY A 185 21.16 11.19 -14.33
N GLU A 186 21.34 10.88 -15.61
CA GLU A 186 22.58 10.35 -16.15
C GLU A 186 23.71 11.33 -15.82
N MET A 187 24.67 10.89 -15.01
CA MET A 187 25.93 11.60 -14.84
C MET A 187 26.69 11.59 -16.17
N PRO A 188 27.23 12.72 -16.63
CA PRO A 188 28.12 12.71 -17.78
C PRO A 188 29.43 12.00 -17.42
N SER A 189 29.81 11.04 -18.27
CA SER A 189 31.09 10.34 -18.24
C SER A 189 32.22 11.34 -18.47
N THR A 190 32.96 11.69 -17.42
CA THR A 190 34.25 12.37 -17.60
C THR A 190 35.28 11.32 -18.00
N SER A 191 35.52 11.26 -19.31
CA SER A 191 36.59 10.49 -19.91
C SER A 191 37.90 11.29 -19.89
N GLN A 192 38.97 10.60 -19.52
CA GLN A 192 40.37 10.78 -19.92
C GLN A 192 41.20 11.91 -19.26
N GLY A 193 42.38 11.49 -18.78
CA GLY A 193 43.60 12.12 -19.28
C GLY A 193 44.79 12.17 -18.32
N SER A 194 45.69 11.18 -18.48
CA SER A 194 47.14 11.17 -18.17
C SER A 194 47.61 11.05 -16.71
#